data_AF-A0A7V8ZJ39-F1
#
_entry.id   AF-A0A7V8ZJ39-F1
#
_cell.length_a   1.000
_cell.length_b   1.000
_cell.length_c   1.000
_cell.angle_alpha   90.00
_cell.angle_beta   90.00
_cell.angle_gamma   90.00
#
_symmetry.space_group_name_H-M   'P 1'
#
loop_
_entity.id
_entity.type
_entity.pdbx_description
1 polymer ?
#
loop_
_entity_poly.entity_id
_entity_poly.type
_entity_poly.pdbx_seq_one_letter_code
_entity_poly.pdbx_strand_id
1 'polypeptide(L)'
;MPTVAITEFTDPGCPFAFSAEPHRLRLRWLFGDQLEFSERMVGLADTRQDYLDKGFTPEKAAKGAESLAAKFGMPMSEEPKPAVAATVTACRAVVAARQHATEKQWPLLRRLRHLHFAGPLLDDPQTIRDAASFVGLDPDELEAWMGEEATERALREDMLMARDPTPAALALKDKLASTPENGWRYTCPSYEFRTADGAAFSAPGMQSSLAYETALANVAPGLERRAEPEDVTEVLAWAGFPVATQEVAEVCGISHDEAHEKLEAAGAVAEPVGRDAFWTLAA
;
A
#
# COMPACT_ATOMS: atom_id res chain seq x y z
N MET A 1 7.96 -22.68 3.35
CA MET A 1 6.74 -22.35 4.11
C MET A 1 6.99 -20.99 4.73
N PRO A 2 6.03 -20.04 4.69
CA PRO A 2 6.23 -18.73 5.27
C PRO A 2 6.53 -18.88 6.76
N THR A 3 7.55 -18.16 7.22
CA THR A 3 8.04 -18.23 8.60
C THR A 3 7.42 -17.12 9.45
N VAL A 4 6.99 -16.02 8.81
CA VAL A 4 6.39 -14.87 9.46
C VAL A 4 5.11 -14.45 8.74
N ALA A 5 3.99 -14.47 9.44
CA ALA A 5 2.74 -13.86 8.99
C ALA A 5 2.75 -12.36 9.33
N ILE A 6 2.42 -11.52 8.35
CA ILE A 6 2.35 -10.07 8.49
C ILE A 6 0.93 -9.60 8.17
N THR A 7 0.20 -9.16 9.18
CA THR A 7 -1.05 -8.43 8.96
C THR A 7 -0.72 -6.98 8.66
N GLU A 8 -1.10 -6.50 7.48
CA GLU A 8 -0.99 -5.09 7.11
C GLU A 8 -2.38 -4.42 7.22
N PHE A 9 -2.53 -3.44 8.10
CA PHE A 9 -3.70 -2.57 8.13
C PHE A 9 -3.47 -1.39 7.20
N THR A 10 -4.30 -1.27 6.16
CA THR A 10 -4.02 -0.37 5.04
C THR A 10 -5.31 0.07 4.34
N ASP A 11 -5.19 1.01 3.41
CA ASP A 11 -6.32 1.52 2.62
C ASP A 11 -5.80 1.99 1.24
N PRO A 12 -6.51 1.74 0.12
CA PRO A 12 -6.05 2.13 -1.21
C PRO A 12 -5.98 3.66 -1.41
N GLY A 13 -6.78 4.44 -0.67
CA GLY A 13 -6.82 5.89 -0.75
C GLY A 13 -5.91 6.60 0.24
N CYS A 14 -5.18 5.87 1.09
CA CYS A 14 -4.29 6.49 2.07
C CYS A 14 -2.95 6.90 1.44
N PRO A 15 -2.59 8.20 1.44
CA PRO A 15 -1.33 8.65 0.85
C PRO A 15 -0.11 8.23 1.67
N PHE A 16 -0.25 8.03 2.98
CA PHE A 16 0.82 7.49 3.82
C PHE A 16 1.08 6.01 3.56
N ALA A 17 0.03 5.21 3.35
CA ALA A 17 0.18 3.81 2.95
C ALA A 17 0.85 3.66 1.59
N PHE A 18 0.46 4.48 0.63
CA PHE A 18 1.13 4.55 -0.67
C PHE A 18 2.60 5.01 -0.53
N SER A 19 2.86 6.01 0.31
CA SER A 19 4.23 6.50 0.60
C SER A 19 5.14 5.46 1.27
N ALA A 20 4.55 4.40 1.85
CA ALA A 20 5.27 3.34 2.54
C ALA A 20 5.53 2.09 1.69
N GLU A 21 4.96 2.01 0.47
CA GLU A 21 5.21 0.92 -0.47
C GLU A 21 6.70 0.63 -0.70
N PRO A 22 7.62 1.63 -0.77
CA PRO A 22 9.05 1.36 -0.86
C PRO A 22 9.56 0.43 0.24
N HIS A 23 9.15 0.66 1.49
CA HIS A 23 9.58 -0.17 2.63
C HIS A 23 8.99 -1.58 2.54
N ARG A 24 7.75 -1.72 2.07
CA ARG A 24 7.13 -3.02 1.80
C ARG A 24 7.88 -3.79 0.71
N LEU A 25 8.22 -3.14 -0.40
CA LEU A 25 8.96 -3.76 -1.49
C LEU A 25 10.37 -4.18 -1.06
N ARG A 26 11.05 -3.37 -0.23
CA ARG A 26 12.33 -3.77 0.37
C ARG A 26 12.22 -5.04 1.21
N LEU A 27 11.19 -5.18 2.04
CA LEU A 27 10.96 -6.42 2.79
C LEU A 27 10.71 -7.62 1.86
N ARG A 28 9.91 -7.44 0.81
CA ARG A 28 9.64 -8.50 -0.17
C ARG A 28 10.90 -8.89 -0.95
N TRP A 29 11.77 -7.93 -1.28
CA TRP A 29 13.05 -8.21 -1.92
C TRP A 29 13.94 -9.06 -1.01
N LEU A 30 14.11 -8.60 0.24
CA LEU A 30 15.07 -9.16 1.18
C LEU A 30 14.66 -10.54 1.71
N PHE A 31 13.38 -10.77 1.95
CA PHE A 31 12.92 -11.99 2.63
C PHE A 31 11.98 -12.86 1.79
N GLY A 32 11.48 -12.33 0.67
CA GLY A 32 10.73 -13.11 -0.32
C GLY A 32 9.50 -13.80 0.26
N ASP A 33 9.37 -15.09 -0.04
CA ASP A 33 8.27 -15.97 0.32
C ASP A 33 8.29 -16.43 1.80
N GLN A 34 9.33 -16.05 2.55
CA GLN A 34 9.37 -16.28 4.00
C GLN A 34 8.41 -15.37 4.76
N LEU A 35 7.94 -14.29 4.12
CA LEU A 35 6.94 -13.35 4.65
C LEU A 35 5.59 -13.57 3.96
N GLU A 36 4.56 -13.86 4.75
CA GLU A 36 3.18 -13.96 4.25
C GLU A 36 2.39 -12.71 4.64
N PHE A 37 2.10 -11.86 3.67
CA PHE A 37 1.31 -10.66 3.91
C PHE A 37 -0.18 -10.93 3.83
N SER A 38 -0.94 -10.33 4.74
CA SER A 38 -2.40 -10.32 4.76
C SER A 38 -2.89 -8.88 4.95
N GLU A 39 -3.30 -8.23 3.87
CA GLU A 39 -3.80 -6.86 3.92
C GLU A 39 -5.25 -6.81 4.44
N ARG A 40 -5.49 -5.88 5.36
CA ARG A 40 -6.77 -5.60 6.03
C ARG A 40 -7.19 -4.17 5.76
N MET A 41 -8.37 -4.01 5.17
CA MET A 41 -8.86 -2.71 4.73
C MET A 41 -9.44 -1.92 5.91
N VAL A 42 -8.90 -0.73 6.16
CA VAL A 42 -9.34 0.14 7.27
C VAL A 42 -10.65 0.87 6.95
N GLY A 43 -10.90 1.19 5.67
CA GLY A 43 -12.08 1.93 5.24
C GLY A 43 -12.08 3.36 5.80
N LEU A 44 -11.19 4.21 5.30
CA LEU A 44 -10.99 5.57 5.79
C LEU A 44 -12.21 6.50 5.58
N ALA A 45 -12.99 6.30 4.50
CA ALA A 45 -14.21 7.04 4.22
C ALA A 45 -15.23 6.17 3.48
N ASP A 46 -16.45 6.11 4.01
CA ASP A 46 -17.60 5.42 3.41
C ASP A 46 -18.16 6.24 2.25
N THR A 47 -18.19 7.56 2.41
CA THR A 47 -18.67 8.51 1.41
C THR A 47 -17.69 9.64 1.16
N ARG A 48 -17.85 10.33 0.03
CA ARG A 48 -17.11 11.57 -0.24
C ARG A 48 -17.41 12.65 0.81
N GLN A 49 -18.64 12.68 1.33
CA GLN A 49 -19.08 13.65 2.32
C GLN A 49 -18.31 13.52 3.64
N ASP A 50 -17.94 12.30 4.05
CA ASP A 50 -17.16 12.06 5.28
C ASP A 50 -15.83 12.82 5.29
N TYR A 51 -15.21 12.98 4.11
CA TYR A 51 -14.00 13.79 3.94
C TYR A 51 -14.31 15.28 3.93
N LEU A 52 -15.36 15.69 3.21
CA LEU A 52 -15.77 17.10 3.14
C LEU A 52 -16.15 17.66 4.52
N ASP A 53 -16.85 16.88 5.34
CA ASP A 53 -17.23 17.24 6.71
C ASP A 53 -16.01 17.43 7.63
N LYS A 54 -14.93 16.69 7.37
CA LYS A 54 -13.62 16.87 8.02
C LYS A 54 -12.81 18.01 7.39
N GLY A 55 -13.40 18.73 6.43
CA GLY A 55 -12.78 19.81 5.69
C GLY A 55 -11.68 19.33 4.74
N PHE A 56 -11.66 18.08 4.31
CA PHE A 56 -10.74 17.55 3.31
C PHE A 56 -11.34 17.72 1.91
N THR A 57 -10.90 18.76 1.21
CA THR A 57 -11.37 19.13 -0.15
C THR A 57 -10.38 18.70 -1.22
N PRO A 58 -10.74 18.68 -2.52
CA PRO A 58 -9.80 18.32 -3.58
C PRO A 58 -8.54 19.20 -3.61
N GLU A 59 -8.66 20.49 -3.32
CA GLU A 59 -7.52 21.43 -3.28
C GLU A 59 -6.59 21.12 -2.11
N LYS A 60 -7.15 20.75 -0.95
CA LYS A 60 -6.35 20.31 0.19
C LYS A 60 -5.71 18.94 -0.05
N ALA A 61 -6.39 18.05 -0.75
CA ALA A 61 -5.84 16.76 -1.15
C ALA A 61 -4.65 16.95 -2.09
N ALA A 62 -4.78 17.80 -3.10
CA ALA A 62 -3.71 18.17 -4.04
C ALA A 62 -2.50 18.79 -3.34
N LYS A 63 -2.71 19.79 -2.47
CA LYS A 63 -1.64 20.38 -1.65
C LYS A 63 -0.99 19.37 -0.70
N GLY A 64 -1.80 18.45 -0.16
CA GLY A 64 -1.32 17.34 0.64
C GLY A 64 -0.43 16.41 -0.18
N ALA A 65 -0.84 16.07 -1.40
CA ALA A 65 -0.08 15.24 -2.33
C ALA A 65 1.26 15.89 -2.69
N GLU A 66 1.30 17.19 -3.02
CA GLU A 66 2.55 17.93 -3.26
C GLU A 66 3.51 17.82 -2.06
N SER A 67 3.03 18.08 -0.85
CA SER A 67 3.84 18.01 0.37
C SER A 67 4.35 16.60 0.65
N LEU A 68 3.51 15.58 0.42
CA LEU A 68 3.86 14.18 0.65
C LEU A 68 4.81 13.64 -0.43
N ALA A 69 4.60 13.98 -1.69
CA ALA A 69 5.51 13.65 -2.79
C ALA A 69 6.90 14.26 -2.56
N ALA A 70 6.96 15.55 -2.20
CA ALA A 70 8.23 16.20 -1.87
C ALA A 70 8.93 15.58 -0.66
N LYS A 71 8.16 15.08 0.32
CA LYS A 71 8.71 14.50 1.55
C LYS A 71 9.16 13.04 1.40
N PHE A 72 8.40 12.25 0.66
CA PHE A 72 8.55 10.80 0.60
C PHE A 72 9.00 10.29 -0.76
N GLY A 73 9.10 11.14 -1.79
CA GLY A 73 9.61 10.76 -3.12
C GLY A 73 8.66 9.90 -3.96
N MET A 74 7.47 9.56 -3.46
CA MET A 74 6.49 8.78 -4.23
C MET A 74 5.73 9.67 -5.22
N PRO A 75 5.53 9.22 -6.48
CA PRO A 75 4.86 10.00 -7.51
C PRO A 75 3.37 10.17 -7.19
N MET A 76 2.93 11.43 -7.06
CA MET A 76 1.53 11.78 -6.87
C MET A 76 1.16 12.96 -7.76
N SER A 77 -0.03 12.92 -8.35
CA SER A 77 -0.61 14.07 -9.03
C SER A 77 -0.90 15.18 -8.03
N GLU A 78 -0.38 16.37 -8.34
CA GLU A 78 -0.53 17.60 -7.54
C GLU A 78 -1.73 18.43 -8.01
N GLU A 79 -2.48 17.94 -8.99
CA GLU A 79 -3.64 18.62 -9.54
C GLU A 79 -4.91 18.32 -8.71
N PRO A 80 -5.72 19.35 -8.37
CA PRO A 80 -7.01 19.13 -7.75
C PRO A 80 -7.91 18.25 -8.62
N LYS A 81 -8.32 17.12 -8.07
CA LYS A 81 -9.30 16.21 -8.68
C LYS A 81 -10.68 16.86 -8.73
N PRO A 82 -11.60 16.39 -9.59
CA PRO A 82 -12.98 16.90 -9.61
C PRO A 82 -13.74 16.66 -8.30
N ALA A 83 -13.30 15.69 -7.47
CA ALA A 83 -13.84 15.42 -6.14
C ALA A 83 -12.80 14.73 -5.25
N VAL A 84 -13.06 14.65 -3.95
CA VAL A 84 -12.41 13.65 -3.09
C VAL A 84 -13.12 12.31 -3.29
N ALA A 85 -12.37 11.21 -3.29
CA ALA A 85 -12.93 9.87 -3.46
C ALA A 85 -13.24 9.24 -2.09
N ALA A 86 -14.37 8.55 -1.98
CA ALA A 86 -14.56 7.58 -0.90
C ALA A 86 -13.56 6.42 -1.08
N THR A 87 -13.17 5.74 0.00
CA THR A 87 -12.20 4.63 -0.09
C THR A 87 -12.85 3.26 -0.04
N VAL A 88 -14.02 3.16 0.60
CA VAL A 88 -14.69 1.89 0.88
C VAL A 88 -15.05 1.09 -0.37
N THR A 89 -15.40 1.73 -1.48
CA THR A 89 -15.68 1.01 -2.74
C THR A 89 -14.45 0.23 -3.24
N ALA A 90 -13.27 0.85 -3.23
CA ALA A 90 -12.04 0.16 -3.61
C ALA A 90 -11.55 -0.83 -2.54
N CYS A 91 -11.74 -0.52 -1.25
CA CYS A 91 -11.51 -1.51 -0.18
C CYS A 91 -12.33 -2.79 -0.44
N ARG A 92 -13.61 -2.63 -0.85
CA ARG A 92 -14.48 -3.75 -1.19
C ARG A 92 -13.96 -4.55 -2.38
N ALA A 93 -13.46 -3.88 -3.42
CA ALA A 93 -12.81 -4.54 -4.56
C ALA A 93 -11.60 -5.39 -4.14
N VAL A 94 -10.75 -4.87 -3.24
CA VAL A 94 -9.59 -5.61 -2.72
C VAL A 94 -10.03 -6.81 -1.87
N VAL A 95 -11.06 -6.67 -1.03
CA VAL A 95 -11.60 -7.77 -0.23
C VAL A 95 -12.28 -8.83 -1.10
N ALA A 96 -12.99 -8.43 -2.14
CA ALA A 96 -13.58 -9.34 -3.13
C ALA A 96 -12.50 -10.18 -3.81
N ALA A 97 -11.44 -9.53 -4.32
CA ALA A 97 -10.30 -10.22 -4.90
C ALA A 97 -9.63 -11.17 -3.89
N ARG A 98 -9.47 -10.78 -2.62
CA ARG A 98 -8.94 -11.67 -1.57
C ARG A 98 -9.73 -12.98 -1.45
N GLN A 99 -11.05 -12.93 -1.54
CA GLN A 99 -11.93 -14.09 -1.35
C GLN A 99 -11.95 -15.02 -2.56
N HIS A 100 -11.90 -14.46 -3.77
CA HIS A 100 -12.15 -15.21 -5.01
C HIS A 100 -10.90 -15.45 -5.87
N ALA A 101 -9.88 -14.59 -5.73
CA ALA A 101 -8.63 -14.64 -6.49
C ALA A 101 -7.49 -14.08 -5.61
N THR A 102 -7.15 -14.79 -4.54
CA THR A 102 -6.25 -14.29 -3.46
C THR A 102 -4.91 -13.77 -4.01
N GLU A 103 -4.36 -14.39 -5.06
CA GLU A 103 -3.12 -13.97 -5.71
C GLU A 103 -3.24 -12.60 -6.42
N LYS A 104 -4.46 -12.15 -6.70
CA LYS A 104 -4.76 -10.85 -7.33
C LYS A 104 -5.04 -9.75 -6.31
N GLN A 105 -5.21 -10.07 -5.02
CA GLN A 105 -5.51 -9.09 -3.98
C GLN A 105 -4.48 -7.95 -3.94
N TRP A 106 -3.20 -8.29 -3.75
CA TRP A 106 -2.15 -7.28 -3.65
C TRP A 106 -1.88 -6.55 -4.98
N PRO A 107 -1.78 -7.25 -6.14
CA PRO A 107 -1.71 -6.57 -7.43
C PRO A 107 -2.84 -5.56 -7.66
N LEU A 108 -4.08 -5.93 -7.32
CA LEU A 108 -5.24 -5.05 -7.46
C LEU A 108 -5.11 -3.82 -6.55
N LEU A 109 -4.75 -4.02 -5.28
CA LEU A 109 -4.50 -2.92 -4.33
C LEU A 109 -3.41 -1.97 -4.85
N ARG A 110 -2.28 -2.49 -5.33
CA ARG A 110 -1.17 -1.70 -5.87
C ARG A 110 -1.58 -0.92 -7.11
N ARG A 111 -2.39 -1.52 -7.99
CA ARG A 111 -2.89 -0.84 -9.20
C ARG A 111 -3.93 0.23 -8.86
N LEU A 112 -4.81 -0.01 -7.90
CA LEU A 112 -5.77 1.00 -7.42
C LEU A 112 -5.03 2.21 -6.82
N ARG A 113 -3.96 1.98 -6.05
CA ARG A 113 -3.07 3.05 -5.55
C ARG A 113 -2.42 3.82 -6.69
N HIS A 114 -1.80 3.12 -7.65
CA HIS A 114 -1.21 3.73 -8.83
C HIS A 114 -2.20 4.68 -9.52
N LEU A 115 -3.37 4.17 -9.90
CA LEU A 115 -4.37 4.96 -10.60
C LEU A 115 -4.86 6.12 -9.74
N HIS A 116 -5.16 5.88 -8.46
CA HIS A 116 -5.62 6.95 -7.60
C HIS A 116 -4.59 8.07 -7.49
N PHE A 117 -3.33 7.76 -7.17
CA PHE A 117 -2.31 8.80 -7.02
C PHE A 117 -1.86 9.40 -8.34
N ALA A 118 -2.15 8.77 -9.49
CA ALA A 118 -1.96 9.37 -10.82
C ALA A 118 -3.07 10.37 -11.23
N GLY A 119 -4.22 10.39 -10.57
CA GLY A 119 -5.31 11.33 -10.89
C GLY A 119 -6.72 10.77 -10.75
N PRO A 120 -7.03 9.59 -11.32
CA PRO A 120 -8.34 8.95 -11.20
C PRO A 120 -8.95 8.92 -9.77
N LEU A 121 -10.28 8.94 -9.73
CA LEU A 121 -11.04 8.77 -8.49
C LEU A 121 -11.16 7.29 -8.14
N LEU A 122 -10.89 6.97 -6.89
CA LEU A 122 -10.84 5.59 -6.40
C LEU A 122 -12.23 4.95 -6.29
N ASP A 123 -13.27 5.77 -6.18
CA ASP A 123 -14.68 5.35 -6.13
C ASP A 123 -15.40 5.47 -7.48
N ASP A 124 -14.67 5.79 -8.55
CA ASP A 124 -15.18 5.72 -9.91
C ASP A 124 -15.18 4.25 -10.38
N PRO A 125 -16.33 3.70 -10.82
CA PRO A 125 -16.40 2.34 -11.35
C PRO A 125 -15.38 2.06 -12.45
N GLN A 126 -15.10 3.02 -13.34
CA GLN A 126 -14.17 2.80 -14.43
C GLN A 126 -12.74 2.58 -13.91
N THR A 127 -12.32 3.33 -12.89
CA THR A 127 -11.00 3.14 -12.24
C THR A 127 -10.84 1.72 -11.71
N ILE A 128 -11.90 1.16 -11.10
CA ILE A 128 -11.88 -0.21 -10.54
C ILE A 128 -11.81 -1.23 -11.67
N ARG A 129 -12.59 -1.04 -12.74
CA ARG A 129 -12.60 -1.92 -13.91
C ARG A 129 -11.25 -1.91 -14.65
N ASP A 130 -10.62 -0.75 -14.77
CA ASP A 130 -9.28 -0.60 -15.36
C ASP A 130 -8.22 -1.29 -14.50
N ALA A 131 -8.32 -1.15 -13.17
CA ALA A 131 -7.43 -1.84 -12.25
C ALA A 131 -7.57 -3.37 -12.33
N ALA A 132 -8.81 -3.87 -12.40
CA ALA A 132 -9.12 -5.29 -12.56
C ALA A 132 -8.52 -5.85 -13.85
N SER A 133 -8.80 -5.19 -14.98
CA SER A 133 -8.30 -5.60 -16.29
C SER A 133 -6.77 -5.65 -16.32
N PHE A 134 -6.12 -4.64 -15.74
CA PHE A 134 -4.66 -4.56 -15.68
C PHE A 134 -4.02 -5.76 -14.94
N VAL A 135 -4.65 -6.22 -13.85
CA VAL A 135 -4.14 -7.36 -13.07
C VAL A 135 -4.63 -8.72 -13.58
N GLY A 136 -5.38 -8.73 -14.69
CA GLY A 136 -5.94 -9.92 -15.32
C GLY A 136 -7.14 -10.51 -14.58
N LEU A 137 -7.92 -9.67 -13.91
CA LEU A 137 -9.26 -10.01 -13.41
C LEU A 137 -10.32 -9.56 -14.43
N ASP A 138 -11.39 -10.35 -14.57
CA ASP A 138 -12.56 -9.92 -15.31
C ASP A 138 -13.29 -8.82 -14.52
N PRO A 139 -13.50 -7.63 -15.10
CA PRO A 139 -14.16 -6.53 -14.39
C PRO A 139 -15.61 -6.81 -13.97
N ASP A 140 -16.36 -7.58 -14.75
CA ASP A 140 -17.74 -7.94 -14.45
C ASP A 140 -17.80 -8.98 -13.32
N GLU A 141 -16.85 -9.93 -13.30
CA GLU A 141 -16.72 -10.87 -12.18
C GLU A 141 -16.37 -10.15 -10.88
N LEU A 142 -15.40 -9.22 -10.92
CA LEU A 142 -15.04 -8.44 -9.74
C LEU A 142 -16.22 -7.61 -9.22
N GLU A 143 -16.98 -6.99 -10.11
CA GLU A 143 -18.18 -6.23 -9.76
C GLU A 143 -19.24 -7.13 -9.09
N ALA A 144 -19.43 -8.35 -9.61
CA ALA A 144 -20.34 -9.33 -9.00
C ALA A 144 -19.87 -9.75 -7.61
N TRP A 145 -18.58 -10.06 -7.43
CA TRP A 145 -18.01 -10.42 -6.12
C TRP A 145 -18.14 -9.28 -5.12
N MET A 146 -17.90 -8.04 -5.54
CA MET A 146 -18.12 -6.85 -4.71
C MET A 146 -19.57 -6.72 -4.23
N GLY A 147 -20.55 -7.26 -4.96
CA GLY A 147 -21.96 -7.28 -4.56
C GLY A 147 -22.32 -8.33 -3.52
N GLU A 148 -21.41 -9.24 -3.16
CA GLU A 148 -21.71 -10.35 -2.26
C GLU A 148 -21.77 -9.93 -0.78
N GLU A 149 -22.72 -10.50 -0.05
CA GLU A 149 -22.80 -10.33 1.42
C GLU A 149 -21.53 -10.83 2.13
N ALA A 150 -20.88 -11.86 1.58
CA ALA A 150 -19.64 -12.41 2.12
C ALA A 150 -18.48 -11.41 2.04
N THR A 151 -18.41 -10.61 0.97
CA THR A 151 -17.41 -9.55 0.81
C THR A 151 -17.68 -8.40 1.76
N GLU A 152 -18.94 -7.95 1.86
CA GLU A 152 -19.30 -6.88 2.81
C GLU A 152 -19.02 -7.30 4.27
N ARG A 153 -19.31 -8.54 4.65
CA ARG A 153 -18.97 -9.07 5.97
C ARG A 153 -17.47 -9.09 6.21
N ALA A 154 -16.67 -9.57 5.26
CA ALA A 154 -15.22 -9.62 5.40
C ALA A 154 -14.58 -8.21 5.45
N LEU A 155 -15.13 -7.23 4.74
CA LEU A 155 -14.70 -5.84 4.85
C LEU A 155 -15.01 -5.27 6.24
N ARG A 156 -16.20 -5.54 6.79
CA ARG A 156 -16.54 -5.14 8.16
C ARG A 156 -15.64 -5.80 9.20
N GLU A 157 -15.29 -7.07 9.02
CA GLU A 157 -14.33 -7.78 9.87
C GLU A 157 -12.95 -7.10 9.83
N ASP A 158 -12.43 -6.74 8.65
CA ASP A 158 -11.18 -5.97 8.52
C ASP A 158 -11.26 -4.63 9.26
N MET A 159 -12.36 -3.90 9.10
CA MET A 159 -12.59 -2.61 9.76
C MET A 159 -12.70 -2.74 11.29
N LEU A 160 -13.27 -3.83 11.79
CA LEU A 160 -13.32 -4.13 13.22
C LEU A 160 -11.93 -4.48 13.77
N MET A 161 -11.17 -5.33 13.07
CA MET A 161 -9.80 -5.64 13.47
C MET A 161 -8.91 -4.39 13.49
N ALA A 162 -9.08 -3.49 12.53
CA ALA A 162 -8.36 -2.22 12.51
C ALA A 162 -8.65 -1.35 13.76
N ARG A 163 -9.80 -1.55 14.41
CA ARG A 163 -10.25 -0.85 15.64
C ARG A 163 -9.96 -1.63 16.92
N ASP A 164 -9.19 -2.72 16.82
CA ASP A 164 -8.73 -3.51 17.97
C ASP A 164 -7.19 -3.58 18.02
N PRO A 165 -6.49 -2.44 18.24
CA PRO A 165 -5.02 -2.46 18.27
C PRO A 165 -4.49 -3.29 19.44
N THR A 166 -3.40 -4.02 19.19
CA THR A 166 -2.73 -4.82 20.21
C THR A 166 -2.23 -3.95 21.39
N PRO A 167 -1.99 -4.55 22.58
CA PRO A 167 -1.39 -3.82 23.70
C PRO A 167 -0.06 -3.12 23.34
N ALA A 168 0.75 -3.73 22.48
CA ALA A 168 2.00 -3.13 22.00
C ALA A 168 1.74 -1.91 21.12
N ALA A 169 0.77 -1.97 20.21
CA ALA A 169 0.35 -0.81 19.43
C ALA A 169 -0.20 0.31 20.31
N LEU A 170 -1.01 -0.03 21.32
CA LEU A 170 -1.58 0.91 22.29
C LEU A 170 -0.53 1.58 23.19
N ALA A 171 0.70 1.07 23.24
CA ALA A 171 1.81 1.76 23.90
C ALA A 171 2.35 2.95 23.07
N LEU A 172 2.03 2.98 21.77
CA LEU A 172 2.42 4.02 20.80
C LEU A 172 1.17 4.74 20.27
N LYS A 173 0.31 5.25 21.17
CA LYS A 173 -0.98 5.86 20.81
C LYS A 173 -0.86 7.03 19.84
N ASP A 174 0.26 7.74 19.84
CA ASP A 174 0.57 8.82 18.90
C ASP A 174 0.67 8.34 17.44
N LYS A 175 0.83 7.04 17.22
CA LYS A 175 0.83 6.39 15.90
C LYS A 175 -0.54 5.82 15.51
N LEU A 176 -1.51 5.87 16.40
CA LEU A 176 -2.88 5.41 16.17
C LEU A 176 -3.81 6.60 15.93
N ALA A 177 -4.98 6.34 15.34
CA ALA A 177 -6.02 7.35 15.21
C ALA A 177 -7.11 7.11 16.27
N SER A 178 -7.62 8.20 16.85
CA SER A 178 -8.80 8.11 17.73
C SER A 178 -10.05 7.77 16.93
N THR A 179 -11.00 7.09 17.58
CA THR A 179 -12.33 6.80 17.02
C THR A 179 -13.40 7.65 17.72
N PRO A 180 -14.57 7.88 17.08
CA PRO A 180 -15.68 8.61 17.70
C PRO A 180 -16.18 7.99 19.03
N GLU A 181 -15.99 6.69 19.21
CA GLU A 181 -16.36 5.94 20.42
C GLU A 181 -15.32 6.05 21.54
N ASN A 182 -14.40 7.02 21.45
CA ASN A 182 -13.25 7.19 22.36
C ASN A 182 -12.29 5.98 22.39
N GLY A 183 -12.25 5.21 21.30
CA GLY A 183 -11.31 4.12 21.08
C GLY A 183 -10.09 4.53 20.25
N TRP A 184 -9.31 3.53 19.85
CA TRP A 184 -8.15 3.67 18.97
C TRP A 184 -8.27 2.72 17.78
N ARG A 185 -7.76 3.15 16.64
CA ARG A 185 -7.61 2.31 15.45
C ARG A 185 -6.21 2.44 14.86
N TYR A 186 -5.77 1.40 14.17
CA TYR A 186 -4.58 1.46 13.34
C TYR A 186 -4.67 2.58 12.30
N THR A 187 -3.55 3.29 12.12
CA THR A 187 -3.35 4.18 10.97
C THR A 187 -2.82 3.37 9.78
N CYS A 188 -2.83 3.94 8.59
CA CYS A 188 -2.41 3.23 7.38
C CYS A 188 -1.04 3.75 6.92
N PRO A 189 -0.04 2.87 6.71
CA PRO A 189 -0.06 1.47 7.06
C PRO A 189 0.23 1.26 8.56
N SER A 190 -0.17 0.11 9.11
CA SER A 190 0.33 -0.43 10.38
C SER A 190 0.53 -1.92 10.23
N TYR A 191 1.63 -2.48 10.74
CA TYR A 191 1.97 -3.90 10.57
C TYR A 191 1.95 -4.65 11.90
N GLU A 192 1.46 -5.88 11.87
CA GLU A 192 1.65 -6.88 12.93
C GLU A 192 2.36 -8.10 12.38
N PHE A 193 3.47 -8.47 13.00
CA PHE A 193 4.28 -9.62 12.65
C PHE A 193 3.99 -10.72 13.66
N ARG A 194 3.84 -11.95 13.18
CA ARG A 194 3.67 -13.14 14.00
C ARG A 194 4.46 -14.29 13.43
N THR A 195 5.27 -14.92 14.26
CA THR A 195 6.01 -16.13 13.90
C THR A 195 5.26 -17.39 14.35
N ALA A 196 5.61 -18.54 13.77
CA ALA A 196 5.00 -19.82 14.11
C ALA A 196 5.21 -20.24 15.58
N ASP A 197 6.32 -19.83 16.19
CA ASP A 197 6.65 -20.08 17.61
C ASP A 197 6.03 -19.04 18.58
N GLY A 198 5.23 -18.10 18.05
CA GLY A 198 4.41 -17.19 18.83
C GLY A 198 5.05 -15.85 19.18
N ALA A 199 6.29 -15.58 18.72
CA ALA A 199 6.84 -14.24 18.81
C ALA A 199 6.00 -13.26 17.96
N ALA A 200 5.85 -12.04 18.46
CA ALA A 200 5.03 -11.02 17.83
C ALA A 200 5.67 -9.64 17.94
N PHE A 201 5.45 -8.83 16.92
CA PHE A 201 5.88 -7.43 16.88
C PHE A 201 4.78 -6.58 16.27
N SER A 202 4.52 -5.40 16.83
CA SER A 202 3.52 -4.46 16.32
C SER A 202 4.19 -3.14 15.99
N ALA A 203 3.96 -2.67 14.77
CA ALA A 203 4.42 -1.41 14.23
C ALA A 203 3.21 -0.57 13.81
N PRO A 204 2.57 0.16 14.74
CA PRO A 204 1.54 1.11 14.38
C PRO A 204 2.13 2.28 13.61
N GLY A 205 1.39 2.71 12.58
CA GLY A 205 1.81 3.77 11.67
C GLY A 205 2.96 3.37 10.76
N MET A 206 3.25 4.27 9.83
CA MET A 206 4.36 4.11 8.89
C MET A 206 5.70 4.06 9.63
N GLN A 207 6.46 2.98 9.40
CA GLN A 207 7.83 2.82 9.88
C GLN A 207 8.77 2.62 8.69
N SER A 208 10.07 2.82 8.91
CA SER A 208 11.09 2.55 7.89
C SER A 208 11.38 1.07 7.74
N SER A 209 11.95 0.69 6.59
CA SER A 209 12.49 -0.65 6.35
C SER A 209 13.46 -1.09 7.44
N LEU A 210 14.34 -0.21 7.91
CA LEU A 210 15.28 -0.50 9.00
C LEU A 210 14.58 -0.94 10.30
N ALA A 211 13.43 -0.35 10.64
CA ALA A 211 12.66 -0.75 11.81
C ALA A 211 12.10 -2.16 11.63
N TYR A 212 11.58 -2.46 10.44
CA TYR A 212 11.05 -3.78 10.10
C TYR A 212 12.15 -4.86 10.00
N GLU A 213 13.29 -4.56 9.36
CA GLU A 213 14.47 -5.45 9.28
C GLU A 213 14.98 -5.77 10.69
N THR A 214 15.09 -4.76 11.57
CA THR A 214 15.50 -4.95 12.97
C THR A 214 14.49 -5.81 13.73
N ALA A 215 13.19 -5.59 13.53
CA ALA A 215 12.15 -6.39 14.16
C ALA A 215 12.25 -7.85 13.72
N LEU A 216 12.35 -8.10 12.41
CA LEU A 216 12.49 -9.45 11.84
C LEU A 216 13.74 -10.16 12.36
N ALA A 217 14.88 -9.48 12.47
CA ALA A 217 16.09 -10.05 13.05
C ALA A 217 15.93 -10.50 14.51
N ASN A 218 14.99 -9.89 15.26
CA ASN A 218 14.72 -10.25 16.65
C ASN A 218 13.61 -11.32 16.80
N VAL A 219 12.53 -11.22 16.03
CA VAL A 219 11.41 -12.16 16.15
C VAL A 219 11.61 -13.42 15.32
N ALA A 220 12.39 -13.35 14.24
CA ALA A 220 12.64 -14.45 13.31
C ALA A 220 14.11 -14.44 12.84
N PRO A 221 15.09 -14.64 13.73
CA PRO A 221 16.52 -14.58 13.38
C PRO A 221 16.99 -15.64 12.37
N GLY A 222 16.17 -16.66 12.11
CA GLY A 222 16.44 -17.71 11.13
C GLY A 222 16.08 -17.36 9.69
N LEU A 223 15.52 -16.16 9.43
CA LEU A 223 15.21 -15.72 8.07
C LEU A 223 16.47 -15.54 7.24
N GLU A 224 16.45 -16.08 6.02
CA GLU A 224 17.51 -15.83 5.04
C GLU A 224 17.28 -14.48 4.38
N ARG A 225 18.30 -13.62 4.44
CA ARG A 225 18.27 -12.29 3.82
C ARG A 225 18.94 -12.35 2.44
N ARG A 226 18.19 -12.08 1.38
CA ARG A 226 18.71 -11.91 0.01
C ARG A 226 19.75 -10.79 -0.02
N ALA A 227 20.73 -10.91 -0.92
CA ALA A 227 21.65 -9.81 -1.25
C ALA A 227 20.88 -8.60 -1.81
N GLU A 228 21.48 -7.42 -1.70
CA GLU A 228 20.97 -6.22 -2.38
C GLU A 228 20.98 -6.45 -3.92
N PRO A 229 20.10 -5.79 -4.68
CA PRO A 229 20.14 -5.87 -6.15
C PRO A 229 21.48 -5.42 -6.71
N GLU A 230 21.90 -6.02 -7.82
CA GLU A 230 23.11 -5.63 -8.55
C GLU A 230 22.93 -4.28 -9.25
N ASP A 231 21.74 -4.03 -9.81
CA ASP A 231 21.37 -2.78 -10.44
C ASP A 231 19.85 -2.54 -10.47
N VAL A 232 19.44 -1.38 -11.00
CA VAL A 232 18.03 -0.97 -11.09
C VAL A 232 17.21 -1.84 -12.05
N THR A 233 17.82 -2.44 -13.07
CA THR A 233 17.11 -3.30 -14.04
C THR A 233 16.72 -4.63 -13.41
N GLU A 234 17.53 -5.16 -12.49
CA GLU A 234 17.18 -6.34 -11.70
C GLU A 234 15.91 -6.08 -10.86
N VAL A 235 15.77 -4.89 -10.28
CA VAL A 235 14.57 -4.50 -9.52
C VAL A 235 13.35 -4.41 -10.42
N LEU A 236 13.46 -3.79 -11.60
CA LEU A 236 12.36 -3.69 -12.56
C LEU A 236 11.91 -5.08 -13.06
N ALA A 237 12.86 -5.97 -13.35
CA ALA A 237 12.58 -7.35 -13.77
C ALA A 237 11.89 -8.15 -12.66
N TRP A 238 12.35 -8.01 -11.42
CA TRP A 238 11.78 -8.68 -10.25
C TRP A 238 10.37 -8.19 -9.92
N ALA A 239 10.13 -6.88 -10.01
CA ALA A 239 8.83 -6.31 -9.67
C ALA A 239 7.76 -6.82 -10.64
N GLY A 240 8.00 -6.76 -11.95
CA GLY A 240 7.02 -7.19 -12.96
C GLY A 240 5.78 -6.28 -13.04
N PHE A 241 5.84 -5.08 -12.47
CA PHE A 241 4.84 -4.02 -12.55
C PHE A 241 5.54 -2.64 -12.48
N PRO A 242 4.86 -1.53 -12.85
CA PRO A 242 5.44 -0.19 -12.77
C PRO A 242 5.83 0.19 -11.33
N VAL A 243 7.11 0.53 -11.11
CA VAL A 243 7.66 0.94 -9.81
C VAL A 243 8.12 2.39 -9.82
N ALA A 244 7.93 3.11 -8.72
CA ALA A 244 8.36 4.49 -8.56
C ALA A 244 9.89 4.60 -8.40
N THR A 245 10.46 5.76 -8.73
CA THR A 245 11.87 6.08 -8.45
C THR A 245 12.23 5.79 -6.99
N GLN A 246 11.40 6.24 -6.04
CA GLN A 246 11.63 5.99 -4.62
C GLN A 246 11.57 4.51 -4.23
N GLU A 247 10.71 3.72 -4.88
CA GLU A 247 10.64 2.27 -4.63
C GLU A 247 11.95 1.59 -5.06
N VAL A 248 12.51 1.98 -6.21
CA VAL A 248 13.81 1.50 -6.69
C VAL A 248 14.93 1.96 -5.75
N ALA A 249 14.92 3.24 -5.34
CA ALA A 249 15.92 3.79 -4.42
C ALA A 249 15.98 3.01 -3.10
N GLU A 250 14.81 2.74 -2.50
CA GLU A 250 14.71 2.00 -1.25
C GLU A 250 15.18 0.55 -1.40
N VAL A 251 14.74 -0.15 -2.46
CA VAL A 251 15.13 -1.55 -2.70
C VAL A 251 16.64 -1.67 -2.97
N CYS A 252 17.24 -0.73 -3.70
CA CYS A 252 18.69 -0.71 -3.97
C CYS A 252 19.53 -0.13 -2.82
N GLY A 253 18.91 0.54 -1.84
CA GLY A 253 19.64 1.23 -0.76
C GLY A 253 20.45 2.44 -1.24
N ILE A 254 19.96 3.15 -2.25
CA ILE A 254 20.59 4.34 -2.85
C ILE A 254 19.70 5.58 -2.68
N SER A 255 20.21 6.76 -3.06
CA SER A 255 19.39 7.98 -3.03
C SER A 255 18.33 7.99 -4.13
N HIS A 256 17.28 8.80 -3.97
CA HIS A 256 16.25 9.01 -4.98
C HIS A 256 16.86 9.54 -6.31
N ASP A 257 17.71 10.56 -6.23
CA ASP A 257 18.40 11.14 -7.39
C ASP A 257 19.28 10.08 -8.11
N GLU A 258 20.03 9.26 -7.37
CA GLU A 258 20.86 8.22 -7.96
C GLU A 258 20.01 7.13 -8.63
N ALA A 259 18.87 6.75 -8.04
CA ALA A 259 17.95 5.82 -8.66
C ALA A 259 17.37 6.38 -9.96
N HIS A 260 16.99 7.65 -9.98
CA HIS A 260 16.48 8.33 -11.17
C HIS A 260 17.51 8.30 -12.31
N GLU A 261 18.74 8.76 -12.05
CA GLU A 261 19.82 8.78 -13.04
C GLU A 261 20.11 7.38 -13.61
N LYS A 262 20.13 6.35 -12.74
CA LYS A 262 20.35 4.97 -13.17
C LYS A 262 19.20 4.42 -14.01
N LEU A 263 17.95 4.76 -13.68
CA LEU A 263 16.78 4.34 -14.45
C LEU A 263 16.77 4.96 -15.85
N GLU A 264 17.10 6.25 -15.96
CA GLU A 264 17.28 6.92 -17.25
C GLU A 264 18.44 6.30 -18.05
N ALA A 265 19.60 6.09 -17.42
CA ALA A 265 20.76 5.49 -18.07
C ALA A 265 20.52 4.05 -18.53
N ALA A 266 19.65 3.30 -17.83
CA ALA A 266 19.22 1.96 -18.20
C ALA A 266 18.21 1.94 -19.36
N GLY A 267 17.70 3.10 -19.79
CA GLY A 267 16.67 3.18 -20.83
C GLY A 267 15.31 2.65 -20.38
N ALA A 268 15.01 2.69 -19.08
CA ALA A 268 13.71 2.32 -18.55
C ALA A 268 12.61 3.25 -19.08
N VAL A 269 11.39 2.71 -19.26
CA VAL A 269 10.24 3.47 -19.77
C VAL A 269 9.54 4.15 -18.60
N ALA A 270 9.52 5.48 -18.63
CA ALA A 270 8.85 6.32 -17.64
C ALA A 270 7.35 6.53 -17.98
N GLU A 271 6.50 6.39 -16.97
CA GLU A 271 5.12 6.87 -16.90
C GLU A 271 5.07 8.07 -15.92
N PRO A 272 5.13 9.32 -16.42
CA PRO A 272 5.20 10.50 -15.55
C PRO A 272 3.94 10.71 -14.73
N VAL A 273 4.11 11.01 -13.43
CA VAL A 273 3.04 11.35 -12.48
C VAL A 273 3.54 12.41 -11.52
N GLY A 274 2.91 13.59 -11.54
CA GLY A 274 3.36 14.73 -10.74
C GLY A 274 4.76 15.18 -11.15
N ARG A 275 5.69 15.21 -10.19
CA ARG A 275 7.10 15.61 -10.40
C ARG A 275 8.05 14.42 -10.60
N ASP A 276 7.53 13.20 -10.68
CA ASP A 276 8.33 11.99 -10.80
C ASP A 276 7.63 11.00 -11.76
N ALA A 277 8.00 9.72 -11.75
CA ALA A 277 7.44 8.71 -12.63
C ALA A 277 7.36 7.32 -11.99
N PHE A 278 6.52 6.48 -12.57
CA PHE A 278 6.68 5.03 -12.49
C PHE A 278 7.53 4.52 -13.66
N TRP A 279 8.26 3.44 -13.46
CA TRP A 279 9.25 2.91 -14.39
C TRP A 279 8.96 1.44 -14.69
N THR A 280 9.18 1.06 -15.94
CA THR A 280 9.13 -0.33 -16.43
C THR A 280 10.33 -0.62 -17.32
N LEU A 281 10.67 -1.90 -17.49
CA LEU A 281 11.64 -2.28 -18.52
C LEU A 281 11.07 -1.99 -19.91
N ALA A 282 11.93 -1.58 -20.83
CA ALA A 282 11.59 -1.57 -22.25
C ALA A 282 11.26 -3.02 -22.69
N ALA A 283 10.20 -3.15 -23.49
CA ALA A 283 9.77 -4.44 -24.06
C ALA A 283 10.76 -5.00 -25.09
#